data_AF-A0ABC9TND8-F1
#
_entry.id   AF-A0ABC9TND8-F1
#
_cell.length_a   1.000
_cell.length_b   1.000
_cell.length_c   1.000
_cell.angle_alpha   90.00
_cell.angle_beta   90.00
_cell.angle_gamma   90.00
#
_symmetry.space_group_name_H-M   'P 1'
#
loop_
_entity.id
_entity.type
_entity.pdbx_description
1 polymer ?
#
loop_
_entity_poly.entity_id
_entity_poly.type
_entity_poly.pdbx_seq_one_letter_code
_entity_poly.pdbx_strand_id
1 'polypeptide(L)'
;MYSYITSLLFLFVFCLFHFYQPVKNKRVISYFLNETNQAQLLKQCYYDQSFRQETLDQLRKIKQRLKYQMEEEIHKQIKLNVQLNDGGEHFLLWSFQYEQLEELQEKIINDEYVKELMILDPTERHLDDWDLF
;
A
#
# COMPACT_ATOMS: atom_id res chain seq x y z
N MET A 1 20.15 39.37 -5.02
CA MET A 1 19.53 38.96 -3.74
C MET A 1 18.27 38.10 -3.93
N TYR A 2 17.37 38.43 -4.88
CA TYR A 2 16.15 37.64 -5.15
C TYR A 2 16.38 36.19 -5.64
N SER A 3 17.46 35.91 -6.38
CA SER A 3 17.76 34.57 -6.94
C SER A 3 18.13 33.51 -5.88
N TYR A 4 18.68 33.93 -4.74
CA TYR A 4 19.03 33.03 -3.62
C TYR A 4 17.80 32.64 -2.80
N ILE A 5 16.82 33.55 -2.68
CA ILE A 5 15.60 33.31 -1.89
C ILE A 5 14.69 32.33 -2.63
N THR A 6 14.58 32.45 -3.96
CA THR A 6 13.77 31.55 -4.79
C THR A 6 14.35 30.13 -4.84
N SER A 7 15.68 29.99 -4.92
CA SER A 7 16.35 28.68 -4.90
C SER A 7 16.24 27.98 -3.54
N LEU A 8 16.34 28.72 -2.42
CA LEU A 8 16.09 28.21 -1.07
C LEU A 8 14.64 27.74 -0.87
N LEU A 9 13.66 28.49 -1.39
CA LEU A 9 12.25 28.09 -1.39
C LEU A 9 12.02 26.81 -2.20
N PHE A 10 12.66 26.67 -3.36
CA PHE A 10 12.54 25.47 -4.19
C PHE A 10 13.14 24.23 -3.51
N LEU A 11 14.32 24.38 -2.91
CA LEU A 11 14.95 23.35 -2.09
C LEU A 11 14.07 22.97 -0.89
N PHE A 12 13.48 23.95 -0.20
CA PHE A 12 12.62 23.71 0.94
C PHE A 12 11.34 22.95 0.54
N VAL A 13 10.68 23.36 -0.54
CA VAL A 13 9.50 22.66 -1.09
C VAL A 13 9.87 21.25 -1.58
N PHE A 14 11.02 21.09 -2.23
CA PHE A 14 11.53 19.80 -2.68
C PHE A 14 11.82 18.87 -1.50
N CYS A 15 12.49 19.36 -0.45
CA CYS A 15 12.75 18.61 0.78
C CYS A 15 11.44 18.23 1.47
N LEU A 16 10.51 19.19 1.65
CA LEU A 16 9.20 18.91 2.24
C LEU A 16 8.44 17.85 1.46
N PHE A 17 8.43 17.93 0.12
CA PHE A 17 7.82 16.92 -0.73
C PHE A 17 8.47 15.54 -0.53
N HIS A 18 9.80 15.48 -0.50
CA HIS A 18 10.55 14.24 -0.28
C HIS A 18 10.36 13.65 1.12
N PHE A 19 10.12 14.48 2.14
CA PHE A 19 9.81 14.06 3.51
C PHE A 19 8.33 13.66 3.70
N TYR A 20 7.40 14.26 2.95
CA TYR A 20 5.96 13.97 3.09
C TYR A 20 5.56 12.66 2.43
N GLN A 21 6.17 12.33 1.29
CA GLN A 21 5.91 11.09 0.54
C GLN A 21 6.12 9.80 1.38
N PRO A 22 7.22 9.62 2.14
CA PRO A 22 7.42 8.42 2.96
C PRO A 22 6.42 8.32 4.12
N VAL A 23 6.02 9.45 4.74
CA VAL A 23 5.01 9.44 5.83
C VAL A 23 3.64 9.06 5.28
N LYS A 24 3.26 9.61 4.13
CA LYS A 24 2.01 9.25 3.43
C LYS A 24 2.02 7.78 3.02
N ASN A 25 3.12 7.29 2.46
CA ASN A 25 3.25 5.88 2.07
C ASN A 25 3.12 4.92 3.26
N LYS A 26 3.74 5.24 4.41
CA LYS A 26 3.59 4.40 5.62
C LYS A 26 2.14 4.29 6.08
N ARG A 27 1.40 5.41 6.13
CA ARG A 27 -0.02 5.41 6.50
C ARG A 27 -0.89 4.62 5.51
N VAL A 28 -0.59 4.76 4.21
CA VAL A 28 -1.33 4.04 3.16
C VAL A 28 -1.05 2.55 3.25
N ILE A 29 0.21 2.12 3.38
CA ILE A 29 0.55 0.70 3.55
C ILE A 29 -0.09 0.15 4.82
N SER A 30 -0.04 0.87 5.96
CA SER A 30 -0.69 0.42 7.19
C SER A 30 -2.20 0.29 7.05
N TYR A 31 -2.84 1.11 6.21
CA TYR A 31 -4.27 0.99 5.94
C TYR A 31 -4.58 -0.35 5.24
N PHE A 32 -3.83 -0.69 4.19
CA PHE A 32 -4.00 -1.94 3.44
C PHE A 32 -3.57 -3.20 4.21
N LEU A 33 -2.65 -3.09 5.16
CA LEU A 33 -2.18 -4.22 5.97
C LEU A 33 -2.98 -4.44 7.25
N ASN A 34 -3.91 -3.55 7.58
CA ASN A 34 -4.77 -3.72 8.73
C ASN A 34 -5.89 -4.71 8.41
N GLU A 35 -6.01 -5.79 9.19
CA GLU A 35 -6.98 -6.87 8.96
C GLU A 35 -8.44 -6.38 8.92
N THR A 36 -8.82 -5.46 9.80
CA THR A 36 -10.18 -4.89 9.82
C THR A 36 -10.48 -4.13 8.52
N ASN A 37 -9.52 -3.34 8.04
CA ASN A 37 -9.66 -2.64 6.78
C ASN A 37 -9.66 -3.61 5.60
N GLN A 38 -8.88 -4.71 5.66
CA GLN A 38 -8.87 -5.72 4.59
C GLN A 38 -10.24 -6.39 4.41
N ALA A 39 -10.90 -6.77 5.51
CA ALA A 39 -12.25 -7.32 5.45
C ALA A 39 -13.24 -6.32 4.80
N GLN A 40 -13.19 -5.06 5.22
CA GLN A 40 -14.01 -4.01 4.63
C GLN A 40 -13.70 -3.76 3.15
N LEU A 41 -12.41 -3.76 2.77
CA LEU A 41 -11.97 -3.60 1.39
C LEU A 41 -12.45 -4.75 0.50
N LEU A 42 -12.38 -6.00 0.97
CA LEU A 42 -12.86 -7.17 0.24
C LEU A 42 -14.37 -7.09 0.01
N LYS A 43 -15.13 -6.72 1.04
CA LYS A 43 -16.58 -6.48 0.93
C LYS A 43 -16.91 -5.38 -0.09
N GLN A 44 -16.26 -4.23 0.02
CA GLN A 44 -16.50 -3.11 -0.92
C GLN A 44 -16.10 -3.44 -2.36
N CYS A 45 -14.98 -4.15 -2.56
CA CYS A 45 -14.55 -4.58 -3.89
C CYS A 45 -15.50 -5.61 -4.52
N TYR A 46 -16.21 -6.38 -3.69
CA TYR A 46 -17.21 -7.33 -4.17
C TYR A 46 -18.44 -6.62 -4.73
N TYR A 47 -18.96 -5.61 -4.00
CA TYR A 47 -20.18 -4.90 -4.38
C TYR A 47 -19.96 -3.75 -5.38
N ASP A 48 -18.84 -3.02 -5.28
CA ASP A 48 -18.52 -1.88 -6.17
C ASP A 48 -17.31 -2.18 -7.06
N GLN A 49 -17.59 -2.41 -8.35
CA GLN A 49 -16.57 -2.66 -9.37
C GLN A 49 -15.66 -1.46 -9.65
N SER A 50 -16.16 -0.23 -9.51
CA SER A 50 -15.35 0.98 -9.68
C SER A 50 -14.35 1.09 -8.53
N PHE A 51 -14.82 0.86 -7.31
CA PHE A 51 -13.98 0.80 -6.12
C PHE A 51 -12.92 -0.31 -6.22
N ARG A 52 -13.30 -1.49 -6.73
CA ARG A 52 -12.38 -2.61 -6.99
C ARG A 52 -11.25 -2.20 -7.94
N GLN A 53 -11.58 -1.57 -9.07
CA GLN A 53 -10.57 -1.12 -10.04
C GLN A 53 -9.63 -0.08 -9.43
N GLU A 54 -10.17 0.91 -8.71
CA GLU A 54 -9.37 1.92 -8.03
C GLU A 54 -8.42 1.28 -7.00
N THR A 55 -8.95 0.38 -6.17
CA THR A 55 -8.20 -0.31 -5.12
C THR A 55 -7.05 -1.14 -5.69
N LEU A 56 -7.30 -1.90 -6.75
CA LEU A 56 -6.28 -2.68 -7.45
C LEU A 56 -5.18 -1.79 -8.05
N ASP A 57 -5.54 -0.63 -8.61
CA ASP A 57 -4.57 0.32 -9.14
C ASP A 57 -3.72 0.97 -8.02
N GLN A 58 -4.33 1.26 -6.87
CA GLN A 58 -3.61 1.76 -5.70
C GLN A 58 -2.62 0.71 -5.17
N LEU A 59 -3.04 -0.55 -5.01
CA LEU A 59 -2.16 -1.66 -4.61
C LEU A 59 -0.99 -1.82 -5.58
N ARG A 60 -1.24 -1.80 -6.89
CA ARG A 60 -0.20 -1.85 -7.93
C ARG A 60 0.83 -0.73 -7.74
N LYS A 61 0.38 0.52 -7.56
CA LYS A 61 1.28 1.67 -7.35
C LYS A 61 2.10 1.55 -6.07
N ILE A 62 1.51 1.07 -4.98
CA ILE A 62 2.22 0.87 -3.71
C ILE A 62 3.28 -0.22 -3.84
N LYS A 63 2.92 -1.38 -4.42
CA LYS A 63 3.86 -2.48 -4.68
C LYS A 63 5.02 -2.05 -5.56
N GLN A 64 4.76 -1.30 -6.63
CA GLN A 64 5.82 -0.75 -7.49
C GLN A 64 6.78 0.17 -6.74
N ARG A 65 6.27 1.00 -5.82
CA ARG A 65 7.11 1.86 -4.98
C ARG A 65 7.96 1.05 -4.00
N LEU A 66 7.39 0.06 -3.33
CA LEU A 66 8.13 -0.83 -2.44
C LEU A 66 9.25 -1.55 -3.19
N LYS A 67 8.95 -2.07 -4.40
CA LYS A 67 9.97 -2.68 -5.26
C LYS A 67 11.12 -1.72 -5.58
N TYR A 68 10.80 -0.50 -5.97
CA TYR A 68 11.80 0.53 -6.24
C TYR A 68 12.65 0.86 -5.00
N GLN A 69 12.04 0.97 -3.81
CA GLN A 69 12.76 1.21 -2.55
C GLN A 69 13.71 0.06 -2.20
N MET A 70 13.27 -1.19 -2.39
CA MET A 70 14.10 -2.37 -2.20
C MET A 70 15.29 -2.39 -3.18
N GLU A 71 15.05 -2.09 -4.46
CA GLU A 71 16.09 -2.01 -5.49
C GLU A 71 17.11 -0.89 -5.19
N GLU A 72 16.66 0.30 -4.77
CA GLU A 72 17.57 1.39 -4.37
C GLU A 72 18.44 1.01 -3.18
N GLU A 73 17.88 0.32 -2.18
CA GLU A 73 18.64 -0.08 -1.00
C GLU A 73 19.69 -1.15 -1.35
N ILE A 74 19.37 -2.10 -2.24
CA ILE A 74 20.35 -3.04 -2.81
C ILE A 74 21.48 -2.29 -3.52
N HIS A 75 21.15 -1.34 -4.40
CA HIS A 75 22.15 -0.56 -5.14
C HIS A 75 23.05 0.26 -4.20
N LYS A 76 22.47 0.85 -3.16
CA LYS A 76 23.20 1.60 -2.14
C LYS A 76 24.17 0.70 -1.37
N GLN A 77 23.74 -0.51 -1.02
CA GLN A 77 24.59 -1.50 -0.34
C GLN A 77 25.76 -1.94 -1.21
N ILE A 78 25.52 -2.27 -2.48
CA ILE A 78 26.57 -2.61 -3.46
C ILE A 78 27.58 -1.46 -3.58
N LYS A 79 27.10 -0.22 -3.68
CA LYS A 79 27.96 0.96 -3.84
C LYS A 79 28.82 1.26 -2.62
N LEU A 80 28.31 0.99 -1.41
CA LEU A 80 29.00 1.32 -0.15
C LEU A 80 29.86 0.16 0.39
N ASN A 81 29.76 -1.04 -0.17
CA ASN A 81 30.50 -2.23 0.27
C ASN A 81 30.30 -2.54 1.77
N VAL A 82 29.11 -2.23 2.30
CA VAL A 82 28.74 -2.41 3.70
C VAL A 82 27.96 -3.71 3.85
N GLN A 83 28.42 -4.62 4.71
CA GLN A 83 27.64 -5.77 5.15
C GLN A 83 26.60 -5.35 6.20
N LEU A 84 25.41 -5.94 6.06
CA LEU A 84 24.17 -5.63 6.74
C LEU A 84 24.28 -5.67 8.26
N ASN A 85 24.28 -4.50 8.91
CA ASN A 85 23.84 -4.40 10.30
C ASN A 85 22.60 -3.49 10.47
N ASP A 86 22.30 -2.59 9.51
CA ASP A 86 21.22 -1.58 9.67
C ASP A 86 20.28 -1.49 8.44
N GLY A 87 20.81 -1.63 7.22
CA GLY A 87 19.99 -1.62 5.98
C GLY A 87 19.16 -2.89 5.74
N GLY A 88 19.45 -3.98 6.45
CA GLY A 88 18.76 -5.27 6.30
C GLY A 88 17.36 -5.29 6.89
N GLU A 89 17.15 -4.60 8.02
CA GLU A 89 15.86 -4.58 8.69
C GLU A 89 14.79 -3.86 7.84
N HIS A 90 15.16 -2.76 7.20
CA HIS A 90 14.27 -2.04 6.29
C HIS A 90 13.92 -2.84 5.04
N PHE A 91 14.90 -3.54 4.46
CA PHE A 91 14.66 -4.42 3.32
C PHE A 91 13.69 -5.55 3.67
N LEU A 92 13.90 -6.24 4.80
CA LEU A 92 13.04 -7.33 5.28
C LEU A 92 11.62 -6.82 5.57
N LEU A 93 11.48 -5.63 6.15
CA LEU A 93 10.19 -5.02 6.39
C LEU A 93 9.45 -4.75 5.07
N TRP A 94 10.11 -4.14 4.08
CA TRP A 94 9.48 -3.85 2.79
C TRP A 94 9.13 -5.12 2.01
N SER A 95 9.95 -6.16 2.06
CA SER A 95 9.64 -7.43 1.43
C SER A 95 8.41 -8.10 2.05
N PHE A 96 8.33 -8.10 3.39
CA PHE A 96 7.17 -8.64 4.11
C PHE A 96 5.88 -7.84 3.83
N GLN A 97 5.98 -6.51 3.75
CA GLN A 97 4.85 -5.67 3.36
C GLN A 97 4.43 -5.92 1.91
N TYR A 98 5.39 -6.13 1.00
CA TYR A 98 5.10 -6.43 -0.40
C TYR A 98 4.32 -7.73 -0.56
N GLU A 99 4.73 -8.79 0.13
CA GLU A 99 4.08 -10.11 0.10
C GLU A 99 2.63 -10.04 0.60
N GLN A 100 2.37 -9.36 1.72
CA GLN A 100 1.00 -9.19 2.22
C GLN A 100 0.11 -8.36 1.29
N LEU A 101 0.67 -7.33 0.64
CA LEU A 101 -0.07 -6.55 -0.35
C LEU A 101 -0.37 -7.37 -1.62
N GLU A 102 0.51 -8.31 -1.96
CA GLU A 102 0.30 -9.27 -3.04
C GLU A 102 -0.80 -10.26 -2.70
N GLU A 103 -0.78 -10.83 -1.49
CA GLU A 103 -1.86 -11.68 -0.98
C GLU A 103 -3.20 -10.94 -1.02
N LEU A 104 -3.29 -9.72 -0.47
CA LEU A 104 -4.52 -8.94 -0.52
C LEU A 104 -5.01 -8.69 -1.95
N GLN A 105 -4.10 -8.38 -2.88
CA GLN A 105 -4.45 -8.21 -4.28
C GLN A 105 -5.06 -9.50 -4.86
N GLU A 106 -4.48 -10.67 -4.57
CA GLU A 106 -5.01 -11.95 -5.00
C GLU A 106 -6.39 -12.22 -4.40
N LYS A 107 -6.60 -11.89 -3.12
CA LYS A 107 -7.92 -12.03 -2.47
C LYS A 107 -9.00 -11.21 -3.18
N ILE A 108 -8.67 -9.98 -3.57
CA ILE A 108 -9.56 -9.09 -4.33
C ILE A 108 -9.80 -9.64 -5.75
N ILE A 109 -8.77 -10.17 -6.42
CA ILE A 109 -8.92 -10.73 -7.78
C ILE A 109 -9.79 -11.99 -7.77
N ASN A 110 -9.63 -12.84 -6.76
CA ASN A 110 -10.33 -14.11 -6.64
C ASN A 110 -11.70 -14.00 -5.97
N ASP A 111 -12.17 -12.78 -5.69
CA ASP A 111 -13.44 -12.50 -5.02
C ASP A 111 -13.62 -13.32 -3.73
N GLU A 112 -12.58 -13.35 -2.89
CA GLU A 112 -12.56 -14.20 -1.70
C GLU A 112 -13.67 -13.87 -0.70
N TYR A 113 -14.26 -12.67 -0.78
CA TYR A 113 -15.42 -12.29 0.02
C TYR A 113 -16.62 -13.25 -0.17
N VAL A 114 -16.71 -13.95 -1.30
CA VAL A 114 -17.71 -15.02 -1.49
C VAL A 114 -17.63 -16.09 -0.39
N LYS A 115 -16.44 -16.38 0.13
CA LYS A 115 -16.25 -17.33 1.24
C LYS A 115 -16.94 -16.82 2.51
N GLU A 116 -16.90 -15.51 2.76
CA GLU A 116 -17.59 -14.89 3.90
C GLU A 116 -19.11 -14.91 3.71
N LEU A 117 -19.59 -14.61 2.50
CA LEU A 117 -21.02 -14.71 2.16
C LEU A 117 -21.57 -16.14 2.29
N MET A 118 -20.75 -17.17 2.04
CA MET A 118 -21.16 -18.56 2.19
C MET A 118 -21.40 -18.97 3.64
N ILE A 119 -20.85 -18.25 4.62
CA ILE A 119 -21.10 -18.48 6.05
C ILE A 119 -22.51 -18.02 6.43
N LEU A 120 -23.04 -17.01 5.75
CA LEU A 120 -24.39 -16.50 5.97
C LEU A 120 -25.45 -17.45 5.40
N ASP A 121 -26.61 -17.48 6.06
CA ASP A 121 -27.78 -18.16 5.54
C ASP A 121 -28.14 -17.59 4.15
N PRO A 122 -28.50 -18.43 3.16
CA PRO A 122 -28.85 -17.94 1.82
C PRO A 122 -29.92 -16.83 1.82
N THR A 123 -30.83 -16.85 2.78
CA THR A 123 -31.87 -15.84 2.94
C THR A 123 -31.35 -14.54 3.55
N GLU A 124 -30.18 -14.51 4.18
CA GLU A 124 -29.60 -13.32 4.82
C GLU A 124 -28.50 -12.66 3.98
N ARG A 125 -27.92 -13.39 3.00
CA ARG A 125 -26.83 -12.88 2.13
C ARG A 125 -27.15 -11.56 1.42
N HIS A 126 -28.40 -11.36 1.03
CA HIS A 126 -28.83 -10.14 0.33
C HIS A 126 -28.94 -8.91 1.25
N LEU A 127 -28.91 -9.12 2.57
CA LEU A 127 -28.95 -8.06 3.58
C LEU A 127 -27.54 -7.58 3.97
N ASP A 128 -26.50 -8.35 3.64
CA ASP A 128 -25.11 -8.00 3.98
C ASP A 128 -24.66 -6.66 3.37
N ASP A 129 -25.17 -6.27 2.20
CA ASP A 129 -24.85 -4.98 1.56
C ASP A 129 -25.60 -3.75 2.16
N TRP A 130 -26.61 -3.97 3.00
CA TRP A 130 -27.51 -2.88 3.43
C TRP A 130 -26.87 -1.90 4.42
N ASP A 131 -25.82 -2.30 5.13
CA ASP A 131 -25.15 -1.46 6.13
C ASP A 131 -24.28 -0.33 5.51
N LEU A 132 -24.18 -0.27 4.17
CA LEU A 132 -23.33 0.69 3.44
C LEU A 132 -24.13 1.83 2.76
N PHE A 133 -25.46 1.85 2.88
CA PHE A 133 -26.38 2.85 2.32
C PHE A 133 -27.21 3.57 3.39
#